data_AF-A0A496WRC5-F1
#
_entry.id   AF-A0A496WRC5-F1
#
_cell.length_a   1.000
_cell.length_b   1.000
_cell.length_c   1.000
_cell.angle_alpha   90.00
_cell.angle_beta   90.00
_cell.angle_gamma   90.00
#
_symmetry.space_group_name_H-M   'P 1'
#
loop_
_entity.id
_entity.type
_entity.pdbx_description
1 polymer ?
#
loop_
_entity_poly.entity_id
_entity_poly.type
_entity_poly.pdbx_seq_one_letter_code
_entity_poly.pdbx_strand_id
1 'polypeptide(L)'
;NPYKLGIVAGADSHTALSVNEENNYTGSSGHLDSTPEIRLNNVMMVSGEPGLKWSTSGTTAVWAPENTRTAIFDGIKRKETYGTSGTLIRLRFFGGWDYSKDLVADKDFVKKAYEKGVPMGGDLPKKASKAPTFAVSALKDPTSGNLDRIQIVKGWYNKSGYAQEMVYDVAWSDGRKVDSRTGKLPPVGNTVDIRKATYDNRIGDTQLSVVWTDPDFDPGQHAVYYARVIEIPTPRWTTYDAAKLGVEPPKSVPATLQERAWSSPIWYTPDPKLVKKLPFYPGLQQILP
;
A
#
# COMPACT_ATOMS: atom_id res chain seq x y z
N ASN A 1 21.60 4.89 -8.11
CA ASN A 1 20.45 5.37 -8.91
C ASN A 1 19.58 6.21 -7.99
N PRO A 2 19.59 7.55 -8.11
CA PRO A 2 18.83 8.45 -7.23
C PRO A 2 17.30 8.33 -7.40
N TYR A 3 16.84 7.65 -8.44
CA TYR A 3 15.42 7.44 -8.73
C TYR A 3 14.85 6.14 -8.13
N LYS A 4 15.63 5.41 -7.33
CA LYS A 4 15.12 4.29 -6.52
C LYS A 4 14.60 4.83 -5.19
N LEU A 5 13.35 5.27 -5.20
CA LEU A 5 12.70 5.95 -4.07
C LEU A 5 12.10 4.97 -3.07
N GLY A 6 12.15 5.31 -1.79
CA GLY A 6 11.37 4.64 -0.75
C GLY A 6 9.97 5.24 -0.70
N ILE A 7 8.99 4.43 -0.33
CA ILE A 7 7.62 4.90 -0.10
C ILE A 7 7.48 5.30 1.37
N VAL A 8 6.93 6.49 1.56
CA VAL A 8 6.52 7.11 2.82
C VAL A 8 5.13 7.71 2.59
N ALA A 9 4.37 7.89 3.66
CA ALA A 9 3.11 8.62 3.65
C ALA A 9 3.12 9.73 4.70
N GLY A 10 2.42 10.82 4.44
CA GLY A 10 2.45 12.00 5.29
C GLY A 10 1.06 12.51 5.60
N ALA A 11 0.98 13.20 6.73
CA ALA A 11 -0.14 14.06 7.08
C ALA A 11 0.21 15.52 6.76
N ASP A 12 -0.76 16.24 6.22
CA ASP A 12 -0.71 17.70 6.13
C ASP A 12 -1.77 18.26 7.08
N SER A 13 -1.39 18.32 8.37
CA SER A 13 -2.27 18.78 9.44
C SER A 13 -1.68 20.03 10.08
N HIS A 14 -2.45 21.11 10.06
CA HIS A 14 -2.11 22.40 10.65
C HIS A 14 -2.66 22.56 12.07
N THR A 15 -3.03 21.46 12.73
CA THR A 15 -3.68 21.46 14.06
C THR A 15 -2.86 20.80 15.16
N ALA A 16 -1.61 20.39 14.88
CA ALA A 16 -0.76 19.57 15.76
C ALA A 16 -1.34 18.19 16.13
N LEU A 17 -2.51 17.83 15.59
CA LEU A 17 -3.17 16.53 15.76
C LEU A 17 -2.76 15.56 14.64
N SER A 18 -2.66 14.27 14.99
CA SER A 18 -2.58 13.18 14.01
C SER A 18 -3.98 12.89 13.50
N VAL A 19 -4.18 12.91 12.19
CA VAL A 19 -5.51 12.82 11.57
C VAL A 19 -5.58 11.65 10.59
N ASN A 20 -4.99 10.52 10.99
CA ASN A 20 -4.88 9.30 10.20
C ASN A 20 -6.00 8.27 10.49
N GLU A 21 -7.00 8.65 11.27
CA GLU A 21 -8.07 7.77 11.76
C GLU A 21 -9.43 8.23 11.25
N GLU A 22 -10.12 7.41 10.44
CA GLU A 22 -11.41 7.81 9.83
C GLU A 22 -12.52 7.93 10.89
N ASN A 23 -12.49 7.12 11.95
CA ASN A 23 -13.44 7.17 13.08
C ASN A 23 -13.22 8.33 14.05
N ASN A 24 -12.03 8.93 14.04
CA ASN A 24 -11.59 9.97 14.96
C ASN A 24 -11.02 11.20 14.23
N TYR A 25 -11.49 11.43 12.99
CA TYR A 25 -11.01 12.56 12.19
C TYR A 25 -11.44 13.90 12.81
N THR A 26 -10.45 14.75 13.09
CA THR A 26 -10.65 16.05 13.74
C THR A 26 -10.57 17.24 12.78
N GLY A 27 -10.27 17.01 11.50
CA GLY A 27 -9.88 18.07 10.57
C GLY A 27 -8.40 18.45 10.66
N SER A 28 -7.88 19.04 9.58
CA SER A 28 -6.48 19.41 9.34
C SER A 28 -6.23 20.93 9.25
N SER A 29 -7.25 21.79 9.29
CA SER A 29 -7.17 23.23 8.99
C SER A 29 -7.73 24.15 10.09
N GLY A 30 -7.96 23.61 11.29
CA GLY A 30 -8.32 24.41 12.47
C GLY A 30 -9.73 24.99 12.34
N HIS A 31 -9.88 26.32 12.33
CA HIS A 31 -11.21 26.95 12.25
C HIS A 31 -12.02 26.50 11.02
N LEU A 32 -11.34 26.16 9.92
CA LEU A 32 -11.98 25.76 8.67
C LEU A 32 -12.60 24.36 8.70
N ASP A 33 -12.29 23.53 9.69
CA ASP A 33 -12.78 22.14 9.82
C ASP A 33 -12.91 21.66 11.28
N SER A 34 -13.03 22.60 12.22
CA SER A 34 -13.00 22.33 13.66
C SER A 34 -14.19 21.52 14.19
N THR A 35 -15.35 21.57 13.52
CA THR A 35 -16.55 20.83 13.93
C THR A 35 -17.09 19.93 12.80
N PRO A 36 -17.82 18.85 13.12
CA PRO A 36 -18.46 18.01 12.10
C PRO A 36 -19.33 18.80 11.12
N GLU A 37 -20.09 19.79 11.58
CA GLU A 37 -20.96 20.62 10.74
C GLU A 37 -20.14 21.41 9.72
N ILE A 38 -19.01 21.98 10.15
CA ILE A 38 -18.12 22.73 9.25
C ILE A 38 -17.43 21.77 8.28
N ARG A 39 -16.97 20.61 8.74
CA ARG A 39 -16.29 19.61 7.89
C ARG A 39 -17.15 19.03 6.78
N LEU A 40 -18.41 18.77 7.07
CA LEU A 40 -19.35 18.24 6.08
C LEU A 40 -19.78 19.28 5.05
N ASN A 41 -19.47 20.56 5.26
CA ASN A 41 -19.77 21.59 4.27
C ASN A 41 -18.89 21.42 3.03
N ASN A 42 -19.51 21.52 1.87
CA ASN A 42 -18.82 21.44 0.59
C ASN A 42 -18.25 22.83 0.17
N VAL A 43 -17.66 23.55 1.12
CA VAL A 43 -17.09 24.88 0.91
C VAL A 43 -15.65 24.75 0.43
N MET A 44 -15.29 25.52 -0.59
CA MET A 44 -13.94 25.57 -1.14
C MET A 44 -12.94 26.02 -0.07
N MET A 45 -11.88 25.22 0.12
CA MET A 45 -10.76 25.57 0.98
C MET A 45 -9.71 26.33 0.18
N VAL A 46 -8.77 26.97 0.88
CA VAL A 46 -7.63 27.68 0.29
C VAL A 46 -6.73 26.78 -0.57
N SER A 47 -6.82 25.45 -0.39
CA SER A 47 -6.13 24.44 -1.20
C SER A 47 -6.70 24.28 -2.63
N GLY A 48 -7.84 24.91 -2.95
CA GLY A 48 -8.47 24.78 -4.26
C GLY A 48 -9.42 23.59 -4.41
N GLU A 49 -9.80 22.93 -3.31
CA GLU A 49 -10.87 21.93 -3.27
C GLU A 49 -11.66 22.00 -1.94
N PRO A 50 -12.89 21.48 -1.87
CA PRO A 50 -13.61 21.39 -0.59
C PRO A 50 -12.98 20.37 0.35
N GLY A 51 -12.87 20.71 1.64
CA GLY A 51 -12.32 19.80 2.66
C GLY A 51 -13.05 18.45 2.76
N LEU A 52 -14.33 18.44 2.38
CA LEU A 52 -15.15 17.24 2.21
C LEU A 52 -14.47 16.14 1.35
N LYS A 53 -13.63 16.52 0.38
CA LYS A 53 -12.95 15.62 -0.56
C LYS A 53 -11.69 14.97 0.03
N TRP A 54 -11.10 15.53 1.08
CA TRP A 54 -9.91 14.98 1.72
C TRP A 54 -10.22 13.65 2.41
N SER A 55 -9.31 12.67 2.34
CA SER A 55 -9.34 11.50 3.23
C SER A 55 -8.56 11.81 4.50
N THR A 56 -8.54 10.87 5.44
CA THR A 56 -7.53 10.92 6.50
C THR A 56 -6.12 10.89 5.93
N SER A 57 -5.20 11.40 6.73
CA SER A 57 -3.79 11.43 6.37
C SER A 57 -3.14 10.05 6.43
N GLY A 58 -2.13 9.82 5.58
CA GLY A 58 -1.39 8.57 5.60
C GLY A 58 -0.31 8.51 6.68
N THR A 59 0.09 7.30 7.06
CA THR A 59 1.13 7.05 8.08
C THR A 59 2.38 6.43 7.47
N THR A 60 3.56 6.97 7.78
CA THR A 60 4.85 6.31 7.47
C THR A 60 5.22 5.31 8.54
N ALA A 61 5.56 4.10 8.12
CA ALA A 61 6.19 3.10 8.97
C ALA A 61 7.64 2.84 8.51
N VAL A 62 8.52 2.61 9.49
CA VAL A 62 9.94 2.36 9.28
C VAL A 62 10.32 1.10 10.06
N TRP A 63 10.94 0.12 9.40
CA TRP A 63 11.54 -0.98 10.13
C TRP A 63 12.93 -0.59 10.61
N ALA A 64 13.12 -0.66 11.93
CA ALA A 64 14.38 -0.41 12.60
C ALA A 64 14.66 -1.50 13.64
N PRO A 65 15.93 -1.83 13.91
CA PRO A 65 16.29 -2.79 14.96
C PRO A 65 15.93 -2.31 16.37
N GLU A 66 15.83 -0.99 16.57
CA GLU A 66 15.51 -0.35 17.85
C GLU A 66 14.83 1.00 17.64
N ASN A 67 14.13 1.51 18.66
CA ASN A 67 13.44 2.80 18.63
C ASN A 67 14.40 3.95 19.00
N THR A 68 15.49 4.10 18.24
CA THR A 68 16.43 5.21 18.38
C THR A 68 16.39 6.08 17.13
N ARG A 69 16.66 7.39 17.27
CA ARG A 69 16.72 8.31 16.13
C ARG A 69 17.64 7.77 15.03
N THR A 70 18.84 7.31 15.40
CA THR A 70 19.81 6.76 14.44
C THR A 70 19.26 5.55 13.70
N ALA A 71 18.73 4.55 14.42
CA ALA A 71 18.21 3.34 13.80
C ALA A 71 17.02 3.60 12.86
N ILE A 72 16.15 4.55 13.20
CA ILE A 72 15.03 4.99 12.36
C ILE A 72 15.54 5.73 11.10
N PHE A 73 16.46 6.68 11.26
CA PHE A 73 17.05 7.39 10.12
C PHE A 73 17.80 6.46 9.18
N ASP A 74 18.52 5.48 9.71
CA ASP A 74 19.15 4.43 8.91
C ASP A 74 18.11 3.60 8.17
N GLY A 75 16.94 3.34 8.77
CA GLY A 75 15.77 2.68 8.16
C GLY A 75 15.25 3.43 6.94
N ILE A 76 15.05 4.73 7.11
CA ILE A 76 14.64 5.63 6.03
C ILE A 76 15.71 5.68 4.93
N LYS A 77 16.99 5.80 5.29
CA LYS A 77 18.11 5.84 4.34
C LYS A 77 18.22 4.57 3.50
N ARG A 78 18.01 3.39 4.11
CA ARG A 78 17.96 2.12 3.36
C ARG A 78 16.64 1.91 2.61
N LYS A 79 15.63 2.76 2.83
CA LYS A 79 14.28 2.71 2.24
C LYS A 79 13.47 1.50 2.72
N GLU A 80 13.77 1.00 3.91
CA GLU A 80 12.99 -0.08 4.52
C GLU A 80 11.76 0.51 5.23
N THR A 81 10.95 1.19 4.43
CA THR A 81 9.80 1.98 4.83
C THR A 81 8.59 1.56 4.02
N TYR A 82 7.41 1.89 4.52
CA TYR A 82 6.16 1.75 3.78
C TYR A 82 5.17 2.82 4.25
N GLY A 83 4.20 3.14 3.41
CA GLY A 83 3.14 4.09 3.72
C GLY A 83 1.80 3.37 3.87
N THR A 84 0.92 3.90 4.72
CA THR A 84 -0.49 3.51 4.77
C THR A 84 -1.39 4.71 4.46
N SER A 85 -2.63 4.49 4.04
CA SER A 85 -3.60 5.58 3.80
C SER A 85 -4.29 6.09 5.07
N GLY A 86 -3.97 5.52 6.23
CA GLY A 86 -4.48 5.95 7.53
C GLY A 86 -4.17 4.93 8.62
N THR A 87 -4.67 3.71 8.43
CA THR A 87 -4.60 2.62 9.41
C THR A 87 -3.18 2.10 9.61
N LEU A 88 -2.89 1.60 10.80
CA LEU A 88 -1.57 1.12 11.21
C LEU A 88 -1.32 -0.34 10.78
N ILE A 89 -1.67 -0.69 9.55
CA ILE A 89 -1.38 -2.00 8.95
C ILE A 89 0.12 -2.27 9.04
N ARG A 90 0.50 -3.43 9.57
CA ARG A 90 1.91 -3.83 9.69
C ARG A 90 2.31 -4.68 8.50
N LEU A 91 3.30 -4.22 7.72
CA LEU A 91 3.72 -4.87 6.47
C LEU A 91 5.20 -5.23 6.46
N ARG A 92 5.52 -6.48 6.10
CA ARG A 92 6.85 -6.97 5.74
C ARG A 92 6.86 -7.42 4.28
N PHE A 93 7.86 -7.00 3.53
CA PHE A 93 8.05 -7.41 2.14
C PHE A 93 9.53 -7.70 1.89
N PHE A 94 9.82 -8.91 1.39
CA PHE A 94 11.16 -9.37 1.08
C PHE A 94 11.20 -9.98 -0.32
N GLY A 95 12.33 -9.84 -1.01
CA GLY A 95 12.57 -10.41 -2.33
C GLY A 95 13.87 -11.21 -2.35
N GLY A 96 13.87 -12.34 -3.05
CA GLY A 96 15.00 -13.24 -3.19
C GLY A 96 14.82 -14.19 -4.36
N TRP A 97 15.61 -15.25 -4.42
CA TRP A 97 15.58 -16.21 -5.55
C TRP A 97 15.07 -17.60 -5.16
N ASP A 98 15.15 -17.93 -3.87
CA ASP A 98 15.02 -19.30 -3.37
C ASP A 98 14.30 -19.33 -2.01
N TYR A 99 13.27 -18.49 -1.83
CA TYR A 99 12.41 -18.61 -0.65
C TYR A 99 11.54 -19.87 -0.75
N SER A 100 11.53 -20.64 0.34
CA SER A 100 10.59 -21.76 0.50
C SER A 100 9.16 -21.23 0.56
N LYS A 101 8.19 -21.99 0.04
CA LYS A 101 6.76 -21.64 0.16
C LYS A 101 6.32 -21.46 1.61
N ASP A 102 6.94 -22.20 2.52
CA ASP A 102 6.60 -22.21 3.95
C ASP A 102 7.36 -21.16 4.77
N LEU A 103 8.20 -20.32 4.12
CA LEU A 103 9.05 -19.36 4.83
C LEU A 103 8.26 -18.42 5.76
N VAL A 104 7.07 -17.99 5.36
CA VAL A 104 6.23 -17.08 6.16
C VAL A 104 5.58 -17.74 7.37
N ALA A 105 5.50 -19.08 7.41
CA ALA A 105 5.03 -19.84 8.55
C ALA A 105 6.16 -20.21 9.54
N ASP A 106 7.41 -19.94 9.16
CA ASP A 106 8.59 -20.24 9.96
C ASP A 106 8.74 -19.26 11.14
N LYS A 107 9.03 -19.77 12.34
CA LYS A 107 9.27 -18.93 13.52
C LYS A 107 10.43 -17.94 13.33
N ASP A 108 11.41 -18.30 12.51
CA ASP A 108 12.58 -17.49 12.18
C ASP A 108 12.41 -16.76 10.83
N PHE A 109 11.16 -16.58 10.37
CA PHE A 109 10.79 -15.97 9.08
C PHE A 109 11.65 -14.75 8.75
N VAL A 110 11.62 -13.74 9.62
CA VAL A 110 12.27 -12.45 9.37
C VAL A 110 13.79 -12.62 9.24
N LYS A 111 14.41 -13.40 10.13
CA LYS A 111 15.85 -13.66 10.10
C LYS A 111 16.25 -14.37 8.79
N LYS A 112 15.55 -15.45 8.44
CA LYS A 112 15.80 -16.22 7.21
C LYS A 112 15.56 -15.39 5.95
N ALA A 113 14.59 -14.48 5.97
CA ALA A 113 14.32 -13.58 4.85
C ALA A 113 15.47 -12.57 4.65
N TYR A 114 15.98 -11.94 5.71
CA TYR A 114 17.16 -11.08 5.60
C TYR A 114 18.42 -11.83 5.14
N GLU A 115 18.64 -13.07 5.59
CA GLU A 115 19.81 -13.86 5.21
C GLU A 115 19.81 -14.28 3.73
N LYS A 116 18.64 -14.54 3.14
CA LYS A 116 18.52 -15.15 1.80
C LYS A 116 18.08 -14.18 0.70
N GLY A 117 17.83 -12.92 1.01
CA GLY A 117 17.38 -11.94 0.04
C GLY A 117 17.55 -10.51 0.53
N VAL A 118 16.61 -9.64 0.14
CA VAL A 118 16.60 -8.23 0.50
C VAL A 118 15.22 -7.80 0.99
N PRO A 119 15.15 -6.84 1.93
CA PRO A 119 13.88 -6.23 2.30
C PRO A 119 13.41 -5.23 1.22
N MET A 120 12.16 -4.78 1.35
CA MET A 120 11.67 -3.59 0.66
C MET A 120 12.65 -2.42 0.78
N GLY A 121 12.81 -1.66 -0.31
CA GLY A 121 13.85 -0.65 -0.43
C GLY A 121 15.17 -1.15 -1.01
N GLY A 122 15.32 -2.47 -1.20
CA GLY A 122 16.52 -3.12 -1.71
C GLY A 122 16.50 -3.48 -3.20
N ASP A 123 17.69 -3.79 -3.72
CA ASP A 123 17.90 -4.39 -5.02
C ASP A 123 18.00 -5.91 -4.89
N LEU A 124 17.29 -6.67 -5.74
CA LEU A 124 17.44 -8.13 -5.76
C LEU A 124 18.92 -8.50 -5.97
N PRO A 125 19.44 -9.52 -5.24
CA PRO A 125 20.82 -9.97 -5.42
C PRO A 125 21.10 -10.39 -6.86
N LYS A 126 22.35 -10.30 -7.33
CA LYS A 126 22.71 -10.69 -8.71
C LYS A 126 22.41 -12.18 -8.97
N LYS A 127 21.33 -12.44 -9.70
CA LYS A 127 20.90 -13.74 -10.26
C LYS A 127 19.92 -13.43 -11.40
N ALA A 128 19.88 -14.24 -12.46
CA ALA A 128 19.16 -13.87 -13.69
C ALA A 128 18.56 -15.04 -14.47
N SER A 129 18.67 -16.29 -14.04
CA SER A 129 18.10 -17.44 -14.79
C SER A 129 16.79 -17.98 -14.21
N LYS A 130 16.45 -17.60 -12.97
CA LYS A 130 15.27 -18.07 -12.25
C LYS A 130 14.40 -16.88 -11.86
N ALA A 131 13.08 -17.04 -11.86
CA ALA A 131 12.15 -16.02 -11.38
C ALA A 131 12.37 -15.69 -9.89
N PRO A 132 12.26 -14.41 -9.50
CA PRO A 132 12.36 -14.02 -8.11
C PRO A 132 11.15 -14.50 -7.30
N THR A 133 11.42 -14.82 -6.05
CA THR A 133 10.43 -15.19 -5.03
C THR A 133 10.30 -14.05 -4.03
N PHE A 134 9.08 -13.69 -3.68
CA PHE A 134 8.76 -12.63 -2.75
C PHE A 134 7.98 -13.17 -1.56
N ALA A 135 8.44 -12.85 -0.35
CA ALA A 135 7.74 -13.17 0.89
C ALA A 135 7.06 -11.91 1.42
N VAL A 136 5.75 -11.98 1.62
CA VAL A 136 4.93 -10.89 2.15
C VAL A 136 4.22 -11.35 3.40
N SER A 137 4.18 -10.50 4.42
CA SER A 137 3.38 -10.72 5.63
C SER A 137 2.75 -9.40 6.05
N ALA A 138 1.44 -9.43 6.26
CA ALA A 138 0.63 -8.30 6.65
C ALA A 138 -0.23 -8.65 7.86
N LEU A 139 -0.29 -7.74 8.84
CA LEU A 139 -1.14 -7.83 10.01
C LEU A 139 -2.01 -6.58 10.06
N LYS A 140 -3.30 -6.74 10.34
CA LYS A 140 -4.23 -5.61 10.41
C LYS A 140 -3.86 -4.62 11.51
N ASP A 141 -4.41 -3.43 11.41
CA ASP A 141 -4.50 -2.51 12.55
C ASP A 141 -5.45 -3.12 13.61
N PRO A 142 -5.04 -3.27 14.88
CA PRO A 142 -5.91 -3.77 15.95
C PRO A 142 -7.24 -3.02 16.10
N THR A 143 -7.30 -1.75 15.72
CA THR A 143 -8.50 -0.90 15.86
C THR A 143 -9.28 -0.70 14.56
N SER A 144 -8.84 -1.29 13.44
CA SER A 144 -9.49 -1.14 12.12
C SER A 144 -10.04 -2.46 11.55
N GLY A 145 -10.46 -2.43 10.30
CA GLY A 145 -10.95 -3.55 9.51
C GLY A 145 -9.93 -4.68 9.37
N ASN A 146 -10.43 -5.90 9.18
CA ASN A 146 -9.62 -7.04 8.76
C ASN A 146 -9.08 -6.84 7.32
N LEU A 147 -8.15 -7.68 6.90
CA LEU A 147 -7.52 -7.59 5.58
C LEU A 147 -8.38 -8.29 4.51
N ASP A 148 -8.59 -7.59 3.38
CA ASP A 148 -9.15 -8.15 2.14
C ASP A 148 -8.09 -8.99 1.43
N ARG A 149 -6.97 -8.38 1.05
CA ARG A 149 -5.97 -9.04 0.21
C ARG A 149 -4.59 -8.40 0.28
N ILE A 150 -3.59 -9.18 -0.12
CA ILE A 150 -2.26 -8.72 -0.50
C ILE A 150 -2.14 -8.81 -2.02
N GLN A 151 -1.62 -7.75 -2.60
CA GLN A 151 -1.23 -7.67 -4.00
C GLN A 151 0.27 -7.45 -4.12
N ILE A 152 0.86 -7.98 -5.18
CA ILE A 152 2.17 -7.56 -5.66
C ILE A 152 1.95 -6.81 -6.96
N VAL A 153 2.47 -5.59 -7.01
CA VAL A 153 2.40 -4.74 -8.18
C VAL A 153 3.77 -4.70 -8.84
N LYS A 154 3.83 -5.18 -10.08
CA LYS A 154 5.03 -5.24 -10.91
C LYS A 154 4.99 -4.11 -11.93
N GLY A 155 6.04 -3.31 -11.98
CA GLY A 155 6.29 -2.36 -13.05
C GLY A 155 7.49 -2.77 -13.89
N TRP A 156 7.44 -2.57 -15.21
CA TRP A 156 8.55 -2.82 -16.13
C TRP A 156 8.40 -1.96 -17.39
N TYR A 157 9.39 -2.02 -18.28
CA TYR A 157 9.30 -1.46 -19.62
C TYR A 157 9.15 -2.57 -20.65
N ASN A 158 8.17 -2.44 -21.55
CA ASN A 158 8.01 -3.39 -22.64
C ASN A 158 9.09 -3.22 -23.72
N LYS A 159 9.10 -4.13 -24.71
CA LYS A 159 10.05 -4.11 -25.84
C LYS A 159 9.96 -2.87 -26.73
N SER A 160 8.93 -2.04 -26.58
CA SER A 160 8.77 -0.77 -27.29
C SER A 160 9.16 0.44 -26.43
N GLY A 161 9.62 0.22 -25.19
CA GLY A 161 10.08 1.24 -24.26
C GLY A 161 8.97 1.91 -23.44
N TYR A 162 7.73 1.43 -23.53
CA TYR A 162 6.63 1.96 -22.73
C TYR A 162 6.56 1.29 -21.37
N ALA A 163 6.31 2.08 -20.33
CA ALA A 163 6.05 1.57 -19.00
C ALA A 163 4.80 0.69 -19.00
N GLN A 164 4.85 -0.39 -18.23
CA GLN A 164 3.77 -1.33 -18.01
C GLN A 164 3.65 -1.59 -16.51
N GLU A 165 2.43 -1.89 -16.07
CA GLU A 165 2.12 -2.33 -14.72
C GLU A 165 1.24 -3.57 -14.77
N MET A 166 1.46 -4.50 -13.85
CA MET A 166 0.58 -5.63 -13.59
C MET A 166 0.35 -5.75 -12.09
N VAL A 167 -0.90 -6.01 -11.71
CA VAL A 167 -1.31 -6.24 -10.33
C VAL A 167 -1.67 -7.71 -10.18
N TYR A 168 -0.95 -8.40 -9.30
CA TYR A 168 -1.23 -9.78 -8.93
C TYR A 168 -1.90 -9.81 -7.55
N ASP A 169 -3.10 -10.35 -7.44
CA ASP A 169 -3.65 -10.78 -6.16
C ASP A 169 -2.88 -12.04 -5.72
N VAL A 170 -2.17 -11.99 -4.59
CA VAL A 170 -1.25 -13.07 -4.17
C VAL A 170 -1.66 -13.78 -2.88
N ALA A 171 -2.48 -13.12 -2.05
CA ALA A 171 -3.15 -13.72 -0.90
C ALA A 171 -4.44 -12.95 -0.64
N TRP A 172 -5.50 -13.62 -0.21
CA TRP A 172 -6.79 -12.98 0.06
C TRP A 172 -7.62 -13.82 1.02
N SER A 173 -8.55 -13.14 1.68
CA SER A 173 -9.41 -13.69 2.72
C SER A 173 -10.66 -14.40 2.20
N ASP A 174 -11.36 -15.05 3.14
CA ASP A 174 -12.70 -15.63 2.98
C ASP A 174 -12.79 -16.75 1.94
N GLY A 175 -11.67 -17.42 1.61
CA GLY A 175 -11.64 -18.55 0.69
C GLY A 175 -12.20 -18.25 -0.70
N ARG A 176 -12.26 -16.97 -1.09
CA ARG A 176 -12.79 -16.51 -2.38
C ARG A 176 -12.03 -17.17 -3.52
N LYS A 177 -12.71 -17.43 -4.63
CA LYS A 177 -12.12 -18.03 -5.82
C LYS A 177 -12.04 -17.00 -6.94
N VAL A 178 -10.94 -17.01 -7.67
CA VAL A 178 -10.80 -16.24 -8.90
C VAL A 178 -11.84 -16.74 -9.90
N ASP A 179 -12.59 -15.81 -10.47
CA ASP A 179 -13.56 -16.13 -11.52
C ASP A 179 -12.81 -16.62 -12.76
N SER A 180 -13.08 -17.85 -13.19
CA SER A 180 -12.36 -18.51 -14.28
C SER A 180 -12.62 -17.89 -15.65
N ARG A 181 -13.71 -17.13 -15.82
CA ARG A 181 -14.07 -16.46 -17.07
C ARG A 181 -13.40 -15.09 -17.18
N THR A 182 -13.29 -14.37 -16.08
CA THR A 182 -12.75 -13.00 -16.05
C THR A 182 -11.30 -12.91 -15.59
N GLY A 183 -10.79 -13.95 -14.93
CA GLY A 183 -9.48 -13.96 -14.30
C GLY A 183 -9.36 -13.04 -13.09
N LYS A 184 -10.48 -12.53 -12.56
CA LYS A 184 -10.49 -11.54 -11.47
C LYS A 184 -10.95 -12.15 -10.14
N LEU A 185 -10.33 -11.72 -9.05
CA LEU A 185 -10.81 -12.02 -7.70
C LEU A 185 -12.04 -11.13 -7.40
N PRO A 186 -13.19 -11.70 -7.01
CA PRO A 186 -14.36 -10.91 -6.63
C PRO A 186 -14.04 -9.97 -5.45
N PRO A 187 -14.70 -8.80 -5.39
CA PRO A 187 -14.61 -7.92 -4.22
C PRO A 187 -14.92 -8.67 -2.92
N VAL A 188 -14.28 -8.27 -1.83
CA VAL A 188 -14.70 -8.70 -0.50
C VAL A 188 -16.10 -8.13 -0.21
N GLY A 189 -16.84 -8.76 0.71
CA GLY A 189 -18.13 -8.24 1.15
C GLY A 189 -18.02 -6.85 1.79
N ASN A 190 -19.17 -6.25 2.15
CA ASN A 190 -19.23 -4.99 2.86
C ASN A 190 -20.18 -5.13 4.07
N THR A 191 -19.65 -4.86 5.26
CA THR A 191 -20.37 -4.98 6.54
C THR A 191 -20.73 -3.61 7.15
N VAL A 192 -20.48 -2.52 6.43
CA VAL A 192 -20.73 -1.16 6.92
C VAL A 192 -22.23 -0.89 7.08
N ASP A 193 -22.65 -0.54 8.28
CA ASP A 193 -23.91 0.13 8.57
C ASP A 193 -23.68 1.65 8.46
N ILE A 194 -24.10 2.21 7.32
CA ILE A 194 -23.91 3.63 6.99
C ILE A 194 -24.63 4.54 8.00
N ARG A 195 -25.83 4.17 8.45
CA ARG A 195 -26.63 5.03 9.36
C ARG A 195 -25.99 5.14 10.73
N LYS A 196 -25.39 4.05 11.21
CA LYS A 196 -24.72 4.01 12.51
C LYS A 196 -23.23 4.37 12.43
N ALA A 197 -22.67 4.49 11.23
CA ALA A 197 -21.24 4.55 10.99
C ALA A 197 -20.48 3.44 11.72
N THR A 198 -20.99 2.21 11.64
CA THR A 198 -20.36 1.02 12.25
C THR A 198 -20.08 -0.01 11.18
N TYR A 199 -19.23 -0.98 11.49
CA TYR A 199 -18.95 -2.12 10.64
C TYR A 199 -18.57 -3.31 11.52
N ASP A 200 -18.56 -4.50 10.93
CA ASP A 200 -18.16 -5.71 11.63
C ASP A 200 -16.99 -6.41 10.92
N ASN A 201 -16.14 -7.04 11.74
CA ASN A 201 -14.96 -7.78 11.30
C ASN A 201 -15.26 -9.28 11.11
N ARG A 202 -16.48 -9.65 10.67
CA ARG A 202 -16.83 -11.06 10.37
C ARG A 202 -16.33 -11.52 9.00
N ILE A 203 -15.89 -10.59 8.16
CA ILE A 203 -15.23 -10.83 6.87
C ILE A 203 -13.76 -10.40 6.96
N GLY A 204 -12.93 -10.88 6.03
CA GLY A 204 -11.51 -10.56 6.03
C GLY A 204 -10.72 -11.31 7.10
N ASP A 205 -9.39 -11.33 6.95
CA ASP A 205 -8.50 -12.02 7.88
C ASP A 205 -7.66 -11.03 8.71
N THR A 206 -7.34 -11.40 9.94
CA THR A 206 -6.49 -10.56 10.82
C THR A 206 -5.04 -10.50 10.35
N GLN A 207 -4.59 -11.54 9.64
CA GLN A 207 -3.26 -11.68 9.08
C GLN A 207 -3.34 -12.33 7.71
N LEU A 208 -2.54 -11.84 6.76
CA LEU A 208 -2.32 -12.48 5.47
C LEU A 208 -0.81 -12.62 5.25
N SER A 209 -0.37 -13.76 4.70
CA SER A 209 1.03 -13.95 4.35
C SER A 209 1.18 -14.96 3.22
N VAL A 210 2.16 -14.75 2.35
CA VAL A 210 2.43 -15.62 1.22
C VAL A 210 3.87 -15.53 0.76
N VAL A 211 4.37 -16.62 0.17
CA VAL A 211 5.54 -16.59 -0.70
C VAL A 211 5.07 -16.77 -2.14
N TRP A 212 5.30 -15.75 -2.96
CA TRP A 212 4.84 -15.68 -4.34
C TRP A 212 6.03 -15.64 -5.29
N THR A 213 5.94 -16.31 -6.44
CA THR A 213 6.97 -16.29 -7.49
C THR A 213 6.40 -15.57 -8.70
N ASP A 214 7.16 -14.66 -9.31
CA ASP A 214 6.71 -13.95 -10.51
C ASP A 214 6.55 -14.92 -11.70
N PRO A 215 5.30 -15.17 -12.17
CA PRO A 215 5.07 -16.10 -13.27
C PRO A 215 5.49 -15.53 -14.63
N ASP A 216 5.56 -14.20 -14.74
CA ASP A 216 5.82 -13.47 -15.98
C ASP A 216 7.21 -12.83 -15.98
N PHE A 217 8.15 -13.42 -15.24
CA PHE A 217 9.50 -12.89 -15.09
C PHE A 217 10.29 -12.99 -16.41
N ASP A 218 10.78 -11.85 -16.88
CA ASP A 218 11.74 -11.77 -17.98
C ASP A 218 13.09 -11.26 -17.43
N PRO A 219 14.15 -12.11 -17.44
CA PRO A 219 15.45 -11.73 -16.91
C PRO A 219 16.20 -10.69 -17.73
N GLY A 220 15.72 -10.37 -18.94
CA GLY A 220 16.24 -9.28 -19.77
C GLY A 220 15.60 -7.92 -19.47
N GLN A 221 14.59 -7.86 -18.59
CA GLN A 221 13.83 -6.64 -18.32
C GLN A 221 14.16 -6.06 -16.96
N HIS A 222 14.32 -4.73 -16.91
CA HIS A 222 14.26 -4.02 -15.64
C HIS A 222 12.85 -4.13 -15.07
N ALA A 223 12.75 -4.46 -13.78
CA ALA A 223 11.47 -4.57 -13.10
C ALA A 223 11.52 -3.94 -11.71
N VAL A 224 10.36 -3.53 -11.23
CA VAL A 224 10.13 -3.01 -9.89
C VAL A 224 8.92 -3.70 -9.30
N TYR A 225 8.98 -4.08 -8.03
CA TYR A 225 7.91 -4.80 -7.32
C TYR A 225 7.59 -4.07 -6.03
N TYR A 226 6.33 -3.82 -5.73
CA TYR A 226 5.93 -3.40 -4.39
C TYR A 226 4.70 -4.18 -3.94
N ALA A 227 4.57 -4.41 -2.64
CA ALA A 227 3.40 -5.02 -2.05
C ALA A 227 2.35 -3.94 -1.76
N ARG A 228 1.09 -4.24 -2.05
CA ARG A 228 -0.08 -3.45 -1.66
C ARG A 228 -1.02 -4.31 -0.82
N VAL A 229 -1.29 -3.90 0.40
CA VAL A 229 -2.29 -4.55 1.28
C VAL A 229 -3.57 -3.73 1.24
N ILE A 230 -4.71 -4.40 1.25
CA ILE A 230 -6.04 -3.77 1.22
C ILE A 230 -6.86 -4.29 2.39
N GLU A 231 -7.50 -3.38 3.12
CA GLU A 231 -8.45 -3.65 4.21
C GLU A 231 -9.86 -3.89 3.67
N ILE A 232 -10.73 -4.55 4.45
CA ILE A 232 -12.16 -4.60 4.15
C ILE A 232 -12.79 -3.19 4.16
N PRO A 233 -13.98 -2.99 3.57
CA PRO A 233 -14.66 -1.71 3.63
C PRO A 233 -14.92 -1.22 5.06
N THR A 234 -14.58 0.04 5.33
CA THR A 234 -14.88 0.75 6.58
C THR A 234 -15.63 2.06 6.28
N PRO A 235 -16.35 2.64 7.26
CA PRO A 235 -16.95 3.96 7.07
C PRO A 235 -15.87 5.01 6.86
N ARG A 236 -16.11 5.94 5.92
CA ARG A 236 -15.31 7.15 5.78
C ARG A 236 -15.65 8.14 6.90
N TRP A 237 -14.75 9.07 7.23
CA TRP A 237 -14.92 10.10 8.25
C TRP A 237 -16.18 10.92 8.06
N THR A 238 -16.58 11.18 6.81
CA THR A 238 -17.84 11.87 6.50
C THR A 238 -19.07 11.11 6.97
N THR A 239 -19.00 9.79 6.99
CA THR A 239 -20.08 8.92 7.49
C THR A 239 -20.12 8.95 9.01
N TYR A 240 -18.95 8.96 9.68
CA TYR A 240 -18.88 9.13 11.13
C TYR A 240 -19.42 10.49 11.59
N ASP A 241 -19.03 11.58 10.92
CA ASP A 241 -19.51 12.92 11.24
C ASP A 241 -21.02 13.07 10.95
N ALA A 242 -21.53 12.52 9.84
CA ALA A 242 -22.95 12.54 9.54
C ALA A 242 -23.77 11.77 10.60
N ALA A 243 -23.30 10.60 11.03
CA ALA A 243 -23.93 9.83 12.10
C ALA A 243 -23.92 10.58 13.45
N LYS A 244 -22.81 11.27 13.79
CA LYS A 244 -22.73 12.12 15.00
C LYS A 244 -23.77 13.25 14.99
N LEU A 245 -24.05 13.82 13.82
CA LEU A 245 -25.01 14.91 13.65
C LEU A 245 -26.46 14.43 13.44
N GLY A 246 -26.68 13.13 13.23
CA GLY A 246 -28.00 12.59 12.88
C GLY A 246 -28.49 13.04 11.48
N VAL A 247 -27.57 13.27 10.54
CA VAL A 247 -27.88 13.65 9.15
C VAL A 247 -27.43 12.56 8.17
N GLU A 248 -27.92 12.63 6.93
CA GLU A 248 -27.48 11.71 5.87
C GLU A 248 -26.06 12.05 5.39
N PRO A 249 -25.18 11.05 5.14
CA PRO A 249 -23.85 11.29 4.60
C PRO A 249 -23.87 12.03 3.25
N PRO A 250 -22.90 12.93 2.99
CA PRO A 250 -22.85 13.66 1.72
C PRO A 250 -22.72 12.75 0.50
N LYS A 251 -23.62 12.90 -0.48
CA LYS A 251 -23.65 12.06 -1.70
C LYS A 251 -22.51 12.33 -2.68
N SER A 252 -21.77 13.43 -2.50
CA SER A 252 -20.67 13.82 -3.37
C SER A 252 -19.37 13.07 -3.09
N VAL A 253 -19.33 12.25 -2.04
CA VAL A 253 -18.19 11.40 -1.65
C VAL A 253 -18.68 10.01 -1.26
N PRO A 254 -17.84 8.96 -1.38
CA PRO A 254 -18.21 7.63 -0.92
C PRO A 254 -18.48 7.60 0.60
N ALA A 255 -19.54 6.89 1.00
CA ALA A 255 -19.83 6.65 2.42
C ALA A 255 -18.86 5.63 3.05
N THR A 256 -18.16 4.85 2.24
CA THR A 256 -17.21 3.83 2.66
C THR A 256 -15.93 3.92 1.84
N LEU A 257 -14.83 3.44 2.41
CA LEU A 257 -13.54 3.31 1.75
C LEU A 257 -12.85 2.01 2.12
N GLN A 258 -11.71 1.74 1.51
CA GLN A 258 -10.82 0.64 1.89
C GLN A 258 -9.43 1.19 2.08
N GLU A 259 -8.92 1.04 3.30
CA GLU A 259 -7.57 1.44 3.68
C GLU A 259 -6.53 0.52 3.07
N ARG A 260 -5.31 1.03 2.92
CA ARG A 260 -4.24 0.39 2.18
C ARG A 260 -2.88 0.60 2.83
N ALA A 261 -1.98 -0.32 2.57
CA ALA A 261 -0.54 -0.16 2.81
C ALA A 261 0.25 -0.42 1.53
N TRP A 262 1.33 0.34 1.30
CA TRP A 262 2.24 0.20 0.16
C TRP A 262 3.68 0.09 0.63
N SER A 263 4.31 -1.05 0.36
CA SER A 263 5.73 -1.24 0.66
C SER A 263 6.60 -0.31 -0.18
N SER A 264 7.79 0.04 0.30
CA SER A 264 8.83 0.49 -0.62
C SER A 264 9.09 -0.58 -1.69
N PRO A 265 9.50 -0.19 -2.91
CA PRO A 265 9.72 -1.17 -3.95
C PRO A 265 10.97 -2.02 -3.71
N ILE A 266 11.02 -3.18 -4.34
CA ILE A 266 12.21 -4.00 -4.57
C ILE A 266 12.52 -3.93 -6.06
N TRP A 267 13.76 -3.63 -6.41
CA TRP A 267 14.18 -3.45 -7.80
C TRP A 267 14.91 -4.70 -8.33
N TYR A 268 14.66 -5.00 -9.58
CA TYR A 268 15.44 -5.95 -10.37
C TYR A 268 16.23 -5.20 -11.44
N THR A 269 17.54 -5.46 -11.47
CA THR A 269 18.42 -4.97 -12.53
C THR A 269 18.95 -6.19 -13.31
N PRO A 270 18.59 -6.34 -14.60
CA PRO A 270 19.03 -7.45 -15.44
C PRO A 270 20.55 -7.45 -15.65
N ASP A 271 21.11 -8.61 -16.00
CA ASP A 271 22.51 -8.68 -16.45
C ASP A 271 22.64 -7.86 -17.75
N PRO A 272 23.62 -6.94 -17.86
CA PRO A 272 23.82 -6.12 -19.06
C PRO A 272 23.89 -6.92 -20.37
N LYS A 273 24.35 -8.17 -20.34
CA LYS A 273 24.41 -9.06 -21.51
C LYS A 273 23.04 -9.52 -22.01
N LEU A 274 22.03 -9.53 -21.12
CA LEU A 274 20.66 -9.91 -21.44
C LEU A 274 19.83 -8.73 -21.93
N VAL A 275 20.26 -7.50 -21.62
CA VAL A 275 19.55 -6.28 -21.99
C VAL A 275 19.80 -5.97 -23.46
N LYS A 276 18.75 -6.06 -24.27
CA LYS A 276 18.76 -5.46 -25.61
C LYS A 276 18.47 -3.98 -25.48
N LYS A 277 19.44 -3.14 -25.87
CA LYS A 277 19.23 -1.69 -25.94
C LYS A 277 18.09 -1.41 -26.91
N LEU A 278 17.04 -0.76 -26.41
CA LEU A 278 15.92 -0.37 -27.26
C LEU A 278 16.38 0.70 -28.25
N PRO A 279 15.95 0.62 -29.52
CA PRO A 279 16.27 1.65 -30.52
C PRO A 279 15.63 2.99 -30.16
N PHE A 280 14.57 2.96 -29.35
CA PHE A 280 13.82 4.10 -28.89
C PHE A 280 13.41 3.89 -27.43
N TYR A 281 13.65 4.90 -26.60
CA TYR A 281 13.10 4.98 -25.25
C TYR A 281 12.20 6.23 -25.28
N PRO A 282 10.86 6.10 -25.17
CA PRO A 282 9.98 7.25 -25.28
C PRO A 282 10.33 8.36 -24.28
N GLY A 283 10.94 7.99 -23.14
CA GLY A 283 11.47 8.93 -22.17
C GLY A 283 10.43 9.94 -21.68
N LEU A 284 10.89 10.91 -20.90
CA LEU A 284 10.18 12.18 -20.75
C LEU A 284 10.61 13.05 -21.93
N GLN A 285 9.69 13.34 -22.86
CA GLN A 285 9.94 14.39 -23.84
C GLN A 285 9.84 15.73 -23.14
N GLN A 286 11.00 16.32 -22.84
CA GLN A 286 11.07 17.68 -22.33
C GLN A 286 10.77 18.62 -23.50
N ILE A 287 9.51 19.00 -23.65
CA ILE A 287 9.11 20.10 -24.51
C ILE A 287 9.32 21.36 -23.68
N LEU A 288 10.45 22.04 -23.91
CA LEU A 288 10.64 23.40 -23.43
C LEU A 288 9.88 24.35 -24.36
N PRO A 289 9.28 25.43 -23.83
CA PRO A 289 8.67 26.48 -24.65
C PRO A 289 9.67 27.13 -25.61
#